data_AF-A0A7C6PSB4-F1
#
_entry.id   AF-A0A7C6PSB4-F1
#
_cell.length_a   1.000
_cell.length_b   1.000
_cell.length_c   1.000
_cell.angle_alpha   90.00
_cell.angle_beta   90.00
_cell.angle_gamma   90.00
#
_symmetry.space_group_name_H-M   'P 1'
#
loop_
_entity.id
_entity.type
_entity.pdbx_description
1 polymer ?
#
loop_
_entity_poly.entity_id
_entity_poly.type
_entity_poly.pdbx_seq_one_letter_code
_entity_poly.pdbx_strand_id
1 'polypeptide(L)'
;MAKREEKLTSRKHAVLLLTVLALFLGAGAATVSADERSFTVNVVSNSGKPVPVAVPVGEVRDQLDKDFFVNWDSLRVLDQAGNEIPFQIDDIDLSGELSRVDEIAFLATGPVTIRVTDDEWADPAQYPDQFTIETGPNREVNITTTDGKLAATVTPFGLVNVTRFAGVEQTYVKDLGMVRYAGFPGSRYWSGGSLGPHEERTTLEEPLRIVKGAVLKKSPVRATVVQQYASDVFPGLRVNVVVAIYPTGDIRVHTTALVKAYTDFTKLGTIVNAVMADAKDARHVLAPFRWLDFAEEEGRSSVDYYREKGAVVEVDGKPFIAFADARGPQPPFWGASYIFASVEKWRTNYSAQSGMGVAEIVVNPPPVAEDLAGKIKGLGWQLESEWRTIYFRWVATEIVQRRLDHGIQVKLEPDMAKGDWPLHAEPGEVFEWDNWYNLYQAQDLESAIRWLEKHSAELGPVTVVPVK
;
A
#
# COMPACT_ATOMS: atom_id res chain seq x y z
N MET A 1 10.97 67.01 62.08
CA MET A 1 11.06 65.53 62.14
C MET A 1 10.02 64.84 61.25
N ALA A 2 8.76 65.27 61.23
CA ALA A 2 7.67 64.66 60.43
C ALA A 2 7.96 64.49 58.90
N LYS A 3 8.52 65.50 58.22
CA LYS A 3 8.85 65.40 56.78
C LYS A 3 9.94 64.37 56.42
N ARG A 4 10.73 63.91 57.39
CA ARG A 4 11.82 62.94 57.17
C ARG A 4 11.34 61.50 57.31
N GLU A 5 10.30 61.26 58.11
CA GLU A 5 9.66 59.95 58.26
C GLU A 5 8.77 59.60 57.06
N GLU A 6 8.03 60.57 56.52
CA GLU A 6 7.13 60.41 55.37
C GLU A 6 7.89 60.06 54.06
N LYS A 7 9.10 60.62 53.89
CA LYS A 7 10.00 60.26 52.77
C LYS A 7 10.63 58.87 52.92
N LEU A 8 10.81 58.39 54.16
CA LEU A 8 11.38 57.07 54.42
C LEU A 8 10.33 55.96 54.21
N THR A 9 9.07 56.20 54.59
CA THR A 9 7.96 55.27 54.33
C THR A 9 7.64 55.20 52.84
N SER A 10 7.58 56.33 52.12
CA SER A 10 7.35 56.33 50.65
C SER A 10 8.41 55.54 49.87
N ARG A 11 9.70 55.66 50.22
CA ARG A 11 10.78 54.88 49.60
C ARG A 11 10.71 53.39 49.92
N LYS A 12 10.29 53.01 51.13
CA LYS A 12 10.10 51.60 51.51
C LYS A 12 8.94 50.95 50.74
N HIS A 13 7.83 51.65 50.52
CA HIS A 13 6.71 51.16 49.72
C HIS A 13 7.06 51.06 48.23
N ALA A 14 7.82 52.02 47.69
CA ALA A 14 8.28 51.97 46.30
C ALA A 14 9.27 50.81 46.06
N VAL A 15 10.19 50.56 47.00
CA VAL A 15 11.11 49.41 46.91
C VAL A 15 10.36 48.09 47.06
N LEU A 16 9.39 48.00 47.98
CA LEU A 16 8.56 46.80 48.13
C LEU A 16 7.72 46.52 46.88
N LEU A 17 7.13 47.55 46.27
CA LEU A 17 6.36 47.43 45.03
C LEU A 17 7.24 47.02 43.84
N LEU A 18 8.46 47.56 43.72
CA LEU A 18 9.43 47.16 42.70
C LEU A 18 9.95 45.74 42.91
N THR A 19 10.09 45.29 44.16
CA THR A 19 10.53 43.93 44.49
C THR A 19 9.41 42.92 44.21
N VAL A 20 8.16 43.27 44.52
CA VAL A 20 6.98 42.46 44.18
C VAL A 20 6.75 42.43 42.68
N LEU A 21 6.89 43.56 41.97
CA LEU A 21 6.78 43.59 40.50
C LEU A 21 7.92 42.82 39.82
N ALA A 22 9.14 42.86 40.36
CA ALA A 22 10.27 42.05 39.88
C ALA A 22 10.12 40.56 40.23
N LEU A 23 9.44 40.20 41.32
CA LEU A 23 9.06 38.82 41.64
C LEU A 23 7.91 38.33 40.77
N PHE A 24 6.93 39.17 40.41
CA PHE A 24 5.86 38.83 39.46
C PHE A 24 6.35 38.78 38.01
N LEU A 25 7.30 39.64 37.61
CA LEU A 25 7.96 39.61 36.30
C LEU A 25 9.03 38.51 36.21
N GLY A 26 9.68 38.16 37.33
CA GLY A 26 10.64 37.06 37.42
C GLY A 26 10.01 35.67 37.53
N ALA A 27 8.82 35.56 38.15
CA ALA A 27 8.04 34.33 38.20
C ALA A 27 7.23 34.07 36.92
N GLY A 28 6.99 35.09 36.10
CA GLY A 28 6.33 34.97 34.78
C GLY A 28 7.25 34.52 33.65
N ALA A 29 8.55 34.32 33.91
CA ALA A 29 9.57 34.00 32.89
C ALA A 29 10.25 32.65 33.13
N ALA A 30 9.69 31.78 33.97
CA ALA A 30 9.93 30.35 33.86
C ALA A 30 9.04 29.83 32.72
N THR A 31 9.42 30.12 31.48
CA THR A 31 8.91 29.33 30.35
C THR A 31 9.40 27.92 30.62
N VAL A 32 8.51 27.04 31.09
CA VAL A 32 8.72 25.61 30.96
C VAL A 32 8.93 25.41 29.46
N SER A 33 10.20 25.24 29.05
CA SER A 33 10.51 24.89 27.68
C SER A 33 9.91 23.52 27.51
N ALA A 34 8.96 23.39 26.59
CA ALA A 34 8.42 22.10 26.23
C ALA A 34 9.57 21.18 25.84
N ASP A 35 9.54 19.95 26.34
CA ASP A 35 10.50 18.92 25.98
C ASP A 35 10.21 18.49 24.54
N GLU A 36 11.27 18.41 23.74
CA GLU A 36 11.20 18.02 22.34
C GLU A 36 11.71 16.58 22.17
N ARG A 37 11.09 15.84 21.26
CA ARG A 37 11.58 14.55 20.76
C ARG A 37 11.60 14.59 19.23
N SER A 38 12.71 14.13 18.68
CA SER A 38 12.98 14.15 17.25
C SER A 38 13.37 12.75 16.77
N PHE A 39 12.89 12.37 15.59
CA PHE A 39 13.12 11.07 14.98
C PHE A 39 13.53 11.23 13.53
N THR A 40 14.60 10.55 13.12
CA THR A 40 15.00 10.49 11.73
C THR A 40 14.21 9.41 11.01
N VAL A 41 13.67 9.76 9.84
CA VAL A 41 13.15 8.82 8.86
C VAL A 41 14.09 8.86 7.65
N ASN A 42 14.75 7.73 7.39
CA ASN A 42 15.69 7.63 6.28
C ASN A 42 14.93 7.35 4.98
N VAL A 43 14.89 8.35 4.10
CA VAL A 43 14.26 8.25 2.77
C VAL A 43 15.34 8.39 1.71
N VAL A 44 15.32 7.51 0.71
CA VAL A 44 16.26 7.53 -0.41
C VAL A 44 15.47 7.80 -1.69
N SER A 45 15.83 8.87 -2.40
CA SER A 45 15.30 9.17 -3.74
C SER A 45 16.45 9.10 -4.76
N ASN A 46 16.46 8.08 -5.59
CA ASN A 46 17.40 7.89 -6.70
C ASN A 46 16.86 8.42 -8.04
N SER A 47 15.54 8.61 -8.13
CA SER A 47 14.78 9.03 -9.29
C SER A 47 14.65 10.56 -9.36
N GLY A 48 14.94 11.27 -8.26
CA GLY A 48 14.77 12.71 -8.13
C GLY A 48 13.31 13.14 -7.93
N LYS A 49 12.36 12.20 -7.86
CA LYS A 49 10.97 12.47 -7.47
C LYS A 49 10.82 12.40 -5.95
N PRO A 50 9.91 13.19 -5.35
CA PRO A 50 9.51 12.98 -3.97
C PRO A 50 8.96 11.57 -3.79
N VAL A 51 9.46 10.88 -2.76
CA VAL A 51 9.08 9.51 -2.39
C VAL A 51 7.96 9.60 -1.35
N PRO A 52 6.84 8.87 -1.55
CA PRO A 52 5.77 8.79 -0.58
C PRO A 52 6.21 8.03 0.67
N VAL A 53 5.92 8.59 1.83
CA VAL A 53 6.20 7.98 3.13
C VAL A 53 4.91 7.89 3.93
N ALA A 54 4.73 6.76 4.61
CA ALA A 54 3.66 6.52 5.55
C ALA A 54 4.25 5.82 6.79
N VAL A 55 4.04 6.41 7.97
CA VAL A 55 4.53 5.91 9.24
C VAL A 55 3.35 5.73 10.19
N PRO A 56 3.07 4.53 10.71
CA PRO A 56 2.06 4.37 11.75
C PRO A 56 2.38 5.25 12.96
N VAL A 57 1.38 5.94 13.49
CA VAL A 57 1.49 6.77 14.71
C VAL A 57 2.02 5.94 15.88
N GLY A 58 1.64 4.65 15.94
CA GLY A 58 2.16 3.68 16.89
C GLY A 58 3.69 3.54 16.84
N GLU A 59 4.31 3.57 15.67
CA GLU A 59 5.77 3.43 15.54
C GLU A 59 6.51 4.62 16.13
N VAL A 60 6.03 5.85 15.88
CA VAL A 60 6.60 7.07 16.49
C VAL A 60 6.40 7.03 18.01
N ARG A 61 5.20 6.64 18.46
CA ARG A 61 4.89 6.53 19.89
C ARG A 61 5.76 5.51 20.60
N ASP A 62 6.09 4.39 19.96
CA ASP A 62 6.91 3.34 20.56
C ASP A 62 8.37 3.77 20.75
N GLN A 63 8.82 4.83 20.07
CA GLN A 63 10.14 5.43 20.26
C GLN A 63 10.18 6.48 21.38
N LEU A 64 9.03 6.89 21.93
CA LEU A 64 8.96 7.86 23.03
C LEU A 64 9.21 7.19 24.38
N ASP A 65 9.76 7.96 25.33
CA ASP A 65 9.84 7.55 26.73
C ASP A 65 8.42 7.34 27.28
N LYS A 66 8.25 6.35 28.17
CA LYS A 66 6.92 5.97 28.69
C LYS A 66 6.19 7.10 29.43
N ASP A 67 6.95 8.06 29.96
CA ASP A 67 6.48 9.22 30.71
C ASP A 67 6.37 10.50 29.86
N PHE A 68 6.78 10.48 28.59
CA PHE A 68 6.62 11.61 27.70
C PHE A 68 5.17 11.75 27.23
N PHE A 69 4.52 12.86 27.60
CA PHE A 69 3.18 13.19 27.14
C PHE A 69 3.25 13.95 25.82
N VAL A 70 3.12 13.24 24.71
CA VAL A 70 3.15 13.86 23.38
C VAL A 70 1.87 14.66 23.09
N ASN A 71 2.01 15.94 22.76
CA ASN A 71 0.96 16.70 22.09
C ASN A 71 1.12 16.54 20.57
N TRP A 72 0.21 15.85 19.91
CA TRP A 72 0.27 15.61 18.47
C TRP A 72 0.00 16.86 17.61
N ASP A 73 -0.59 17.92 18.18
CA ASP A 73 -0.73 19.20 17.49
C ASP A 73 0.64 19.87 17.27
N SER A 74 1.64 19.54 18.09
CA SER A 74 3.03 19.98 17.93
C SER A 74 3.79 19.28 16.80
N LEU A 75 3.25 18.20 16.22
CA LEU A 75 3.92 17.39 15.20
C LEU A 75 4.40 18.27 14.04
N ARG A 76 5.67 18.14 13.67
CA ARG A 76 6.26 18.76 12.47
C ARG A 76 7.13 17.75 11.74
N VAL A 77 7.21 17.88 10.42
CA VAL A 77 8.13 17.11 9.58
C VAL A 77 9.08 18.08 8.91
N LEU A 78 10.38 17.89 9.11
CA LEU A 78 11.44 18.77 8.65
C LEU A 78 12.35 18.06 7.64
N ASP A 79 12.68 18.72 6.53
CA ASP A 79 13.71 18.25 5.60
C ASP A 79 15.12 18.32 6.20
N GLN A 80 16.14 17.86 5.45
CA GLN A 80 17.54 17.91 5.90
C GLN A 80 18.07 19.33 6.13
N ALA A 81 17.48 20.34 5.50
CA ALA A 81 17.84 21.74 5.68
C ALA A 81 17.10 22.40 6.85
N GLY A 82 16.22 21.66 7.54
CA GLY A 82 15.41 22.13 8.66
C GLY A 82 14.15 22.86 8.25
N ASN A 83 13.77 22.83 6.96
CA ASN A 83 12.51 23.42 6.51
C ASN A 83 11.35 22.47 6.77
N GLU A 84 10.24 23.01 7.22
CA GLU A 84 9.01 22.25 7.37
C GLU A 84 8.43 21.85 6.01
N ILE A 85 8.01 20.59 5.89
CA ILE A 85 7.33 20.05 4.71
C ILE A 85 5.89 19.64 5.06
N PRO A 86 4.95 19.71 4.10
CA PRO A 86 3.58 19.28 4.34
C PRO A 86 3.47 17.82 4.79
N PHE A 87 2.63 17.59 5.79
CA PHE A 87 2.26 16.27 6.26
C PHE A 87 0.75 16.20 6.57
N GLN A 88 0.23 14.98 6.70
CA GLN A 88 -1.10 14.72 7.25
C GLN A 88 -1.09 13.49 8.15
N ILE A 89 -2.11 13.37 8.99
CA ILE A 89 -2.41 12.14 9.72
C ILE A 89 -3.72 11.60 9.17
N ASP A 90 -3.71 10.34 8.73
CA ASP A 90 -4.88 9.65 8.21
C ASP A 90 -5.50 8.77 9.29
N ASP A 91 -6.79 8.96 9.54
CA ASP A 91 -7.62 8.12 10.42
C ASP A 91 -7.94 6.80 9.72
N ILE A 92 -7.09 5.79 9.93
CA ILE A 92 -7.13 4.51 9.18
C ILE A 92 -8.19 3.56 9.73
N ASP A 93 -8.52 3.64 11.02
CA ASP A 93 -9.61 2.84 11.61
C ASP A 93 -10.98 3.56 11.57
N LEU A 94 -10.98 4.81 11.08
CA LEU A 94 -12.12 5.69 10.97
C LEU A 94 -12.75 6.02 12.34
N SER A 95 -12.00 5.89 13.44
CA SER A 95 -12.52 6.06 14.80
C SER A 95 -12.92 7.51 15.09
N GLY A 96 -12.39 8.47 14.34
CA GLY A 96 -12.55 9.90 14.58
C GLY A 96 -11.64 10.44 15.70
N GLU A 97 -10.78 9.59 16.27
CA GLU A 97 -9.78 9.92 17.28
C GLU A 97 -8.41 9.47 16.80
N LEU A 98 -7.34 10.09 17.32
CA LEU A 98 -5.99 9.66 16.97
C LEU A 98 -5.71 8.27 17.57
N SER A 99 -5.45 7.31 16.68
CA SER A 99 -5.19 5.92 17.03
C SER A 99 -3.73 5.52 16.76
N ARG A 100 -3.32 4.35 17.25
CA ARG A 100 -1.99 3.79 16.93
C ARG A 100 -1.87 3.30 15.49
N VAL A 101 -3.00 3.01 14.83
CA VAL A 101 -3.03 2.48 13.47
C VAL A 101 -3.12 3.58 12.42
N ASP A 102 -3.40 4.81 12.84
CA ASP A 102 -3.37 5.99 11.98
C ASP A 102 -1.96 6.19 11.39
N GLU A 103 -1.90 6.82 10.23
CA GLU A 103 -0.65 7.00 9.50
C GLU A 103 -0.28 8.47 9.35
N ILE A 104 0.95 8.81 9.76
CA ILE A 104 1.60 10.07 9.39
C ILE A 104 2.12 9.92 7.96
N ALA A 105 1.66 10.76 7.05
CA ALA A 105 2.03 10.72 5.64
C ALA A 105 2.66 12.03 5.16
N PHE A 106 3.73 11.92 4.36
CA PHE A 106 4.44 13.04 3.74
C PHE A 106 5.17 12.58 2.46
N LEU A 107 5.71 13.54 1.70
CA LEU A 107 6.53 13.31 0.51
C LEU A 107 7.93 13.86 0.76
N ALA A 108 8.98 13.08 0.50
CA ALA A 108 10.36 13.48 0.79
C ALA A 108 11.34 13.09 -0.32
N THR A 109 12.34 13.92 -0.58
CA THR A 109 13.42 13.64 -1.55
C THR A 109 14.73 13.19 -0.89
N GLY A 110 14.74 13.09 0.44
CA GLY A 110 15.86 12.67 1.25
C GLY A 110 15.42 12.48 2.70
N PRO A 111 16.35 12.14 3.61
CA PRO A 111 16.05 11.96 5.02
C PRO A 111 15.28 13.14 5.63
N VAL A 112 14.35 12.85 6.52
CA VAL A 112 13.54 13.86 7.23
C VAL A 112 13.61 13.65 8.74
N THR A 113 13.26 14.69 9.48
CA THR A 113 13.09 14.64 10.93
C THR A 113 11.62 14.84 11.29
N ILE A 114 11.02 13.86 11.96
CA ILE A 114 9.73 14.02 12.64
C ILE A 114 10.02 14.61 14.02
N ARG A 115 9.34 15.69 14.37
CA ARG A 115 9.50 16.40 15.65
C ARG A 115 8.16 16.52 16.36
N VAL A 116 8.15 16.23 17.66
CA VAL A 116 7.00 16.41 18.56
C VAL A 116 7.46 17.00 19.89
N THR A 117 6.55 17.66 20.60
CA THR A 117 6.78 18.25 21.93
C THR A 117 5.65 17.86 22.89
N ASP A 118 5.86 18.13 24.18
CA ASP A 118 4.84 18.08 25.24
C ASP A 118 4.14 19.44 25.48
N ASP A 119 4.31 20.39 24.55
CA ASP A 119 3.71 21.72 24.66
C ASP A 119 2.18 21.63 24.52
N GLU A 120 1.46 21.74 25.64
CA GLU A 120 -0.01 21.71 25.68
C GLU A 120 -0.67 22.83 24.85
N TRP A 121 0.09 23.88 24.49
CA TRP A 121 -0.39 25.05 23.75
C TRP A 121 0.05 25.07 22.28
N ALA A 122 0.66 24.00 21.78
CA ALA A 122 1.08 23.93 20.39
C ALA A 122 -0.11 23.98 19.43
N ASP A 123 -0.01 24.83 18.40
CA ASP A 123 -1.02 24.90 17.33
C ASP A 123 -0.80 23.76 16.31
N PRO A 124 -1.89 23.11 15.85
CA PRO A 124 -1.81 22.08 14.82
C PRO A 124 -1.32 22.65 13.49
N ALA A 125 -0.45 21.91 12.80
CA ALA A 125 0.02 22.30 11.47
C ALA A 125 -1.13 22.30 10.43
N GLN A 126 -1.16 23.35 9.61
CA GLN A 126 -2.15 23.52 8.54
C GLN A 126 -1.44 23.73 7.21
N TYR A 127 -1.85 22.94 6.21
CA TYR A 127 -1.34 23.00 4.86
C TYR A 127 -2.52 23.05 3.88
N PRO A 128 -2.40 23.73 2.73
CA PRO A 128 -3.39 23.66 1.67
C PRO A 128 -3.58 22.23 1.17
N ASP A 129 -4.82 21.85 0.90
CA ASP A 129 -5.13 20.57 0.28
C ASP A 129 -4.56 20.50 -1.15
N GLN A 130 -4.04 19.32 -1.53
CA GLN A 130 -3.56 19.02 -2.88
C GLN A 130 -4.66 18.40 -3.75
N PHE A 131 -5.80 18.03 -3.15
CA PHE A 131 -6.92 17.41 -3.84
C PHE A 131 -8.23 18.13 -3.55
N THR A 132 -9.07 18.18 -4.57
CA THR A 132 -10.50 18.46 -4.47
C THR A 132 -11.24 17.13 -4.41
N ILE A 133 -12.08 16.96 -3.38
CA ILE A 133 -12.85 15.73 -3.13
C ILE A 133 -14.34 16.07 -3.15
N GLU A 134 -15.06 15.53 -4.12
CA GLU A 134 -16.47 15.85 -4.38
C GLU A 134 -17.32 14.58 -4.45
N THR A 135 -18.43 14.56 -3.73
CA THR A 135 -19.42 13.48 -3.88
C THR A 135 -20.17 13.66 -5.19
N GLY A 136 -20.04 12.67 -6.07
CA GLY A 136 -20.77 12.57 -7.32
C GLY A 136 -22.17 11.94 -7.15
N PRO A 137 -22.90 11.73 -8.26
CA PRO A 137 -24.13 10.96 -8.24
C PRO A 137 -23.88 9.52 -7.78
N ASN A 138 -24.92 8.83 -7.29
CA ASN A 138 -24.88 7.40 -6.94
C ASN A 138 -23.86 6.99 -5.85
N ARG A 139 -23.44 7.92 -4.97
CA ARG A 139 -22.43 7.69 -3.91
C ARG A 139 -21.00 7.51 -4.43
N GLU A 140 -20.73 7.85 -5.69
CA GLU A 140 -19.37 7.95 -6.17
C GLU A 140 -18.67 9.16 -5.53
N VAL A 141 -17.35 9.08 -5.37
CA VAL A 141 -16.53 10.20 -4.89
C VAL A 141 -15.45 10.49 -5.90
N ASN A 142 -15.45 11.70 -6.44
CA ASN A 142 -14.43 12.18 -7.37
C ASN A 142 -13.28 12.80 -6.58
N ILE A 143 -12.07 12.42 -6.93
CA ILE A 143 -10.81 12.91 -6.36
C ILE A 143 -10.02 13.52 -7.52
N THR A 144 -9.68 14.79 -7.45
CA THR A 144 -8.88 15.47 -8.49
C THR A 144 -7.79 16.30 -7.84
N THR A 145 -6.56 16.28 -8.36
CA THR A 145 -5.52 17.21 -7.87
C THR A 145 -5.91 18.65 -8.15
N THR A 146 -5.48 19.59 -7.31
CA THR A 146 -5.80 21.02 -7.49
C THR A 146 -5.23 21.61 -8.78
N ASP A 147 -4.16 21.02 -9.32
CA ASP A 147 -3.60 21.36 -10.64
C ASP A 147 -4.28 20.64 -11.82
N GLY A 148 -5.27 19.79 -11.56
CA GLY A 148 -6.08 19.08 -12.54
C GLY A 148 -5.40 17.92 -13.26
N LYS A 149 -4.14 17.59 -12.93
CA LYS A 149 -3.34 16.60 -13.67
C LYS A 149 -3.66 15.15 -13.34
N LEU A 150 -4.18 14.87 -12.15
CA LEU A 150 -4.57 13.53 -11.73
C LEU A 150 -6.04 13.52 -11.32
N ALA A 151 -6.78 12.52 -11.79
CA ALA A 151 -8.17 12.31 -11.41
C ALA A 151 -8.47 10.83 -11.18
N ALA A 152 -9.26 10.58 -10.14
CA ALA A 152 -9.74 9.26 -9.78
C ALA A 152 -11.19 9.33 -9.28
N THR A 153 -11.90 8.21 -9.38
CA THR A 153 -13.26 8.06 -8.86
C THR A 153 -13.31 6.84 -7.96
N VAL A 154 -13.88 7.02 -6.76
CA VAL A 154 -14.22 5.94 -5.84
C VAL A 154 -15.62 5.46 -6.17
N THR A 155 -15.75 4.17 -6.48
CA THR A 155 -17.03 3.54 -6.80
C THR A 155 -17.89 3.39 -5.53
N PRO A 156 -19.20 3.10 -5.66
CA PRO A 156 -20.06 2.82 -4.51
C PRO A 156 -19.63 1.58 -3.70
N PHE A 157 -18.78 0.73 -4.27
CA PHE A 157 -18.17 -0.44 -3.63
C PHE A 157 -16.83 -0.14 -2.96
N GLY A 158 -16.39 1.13 -2.97
CA GLY A 158 -15.15 1.57 -2.33
C GLY A 158 -13.88 1.31 -3.14
N LEU A 159 -14.01 0.91 -4.40
CA LEU A 159 -12.89 0.64 -5.31
C LEU A 159 -12.48 1.91 -6.05
N VAL A 160 -11.20 2.03 -6.42
CA VAL A 160 -10.68 3.24 -7.07
C VAL A 160 -10.43 3.01 -8.57
N ASN A 161 -10.95 3.92 -9.38
CA ASN A 161 -10.68 4.02 -10.82
C ASN A 161 -9.83 5.26 -11.08
N VAL A 162 -8.70 5.13 -11.76
CA VAL A 162 -7.83 6.27 -12.12
C VAL A 162 -8.00 6.56 -13.60
N THR A 163 -8.49 7.76 -13.92
CA THR A 163 -8.93 8.14 -15.27
C THR A 163 -8.13 9.27 -15.89
N ARG A 164 -7.26 9.93 -15.10
CA ARG A 164 -6.37 10.98 -15.60
C ARG A 164 -5.04 10.96 -14.84
N PHE A 165 -3.96 11.16 -15.58
CA PHE A 165 -2.62 11.37 -15.02
C PHE A 165 -1.78 12.24 -15.95
N ALA A 166 -0.93 13.09 -15.37
CA ALA A 166 -0.12 14.08 -16.11
C ALA A 166 -0.94 14.93 -17.12
N GLY A 167 -2.24 15.13 -16.84
CA GLY A 167 -3.16 15.84 -17.73
C GLY A 167 -3.68 15.04 -18.93
N VAL A 168 -3.32 13.76 -19.04
CA VAL A 168 -3.78 12.85 -20.11
C VAL A 168 -4.94 12.01 -19.59
N GLU A 169 -6.09 12.12 -20.27
CA GLU A 169 -7.31 11.34 -20.01
C GLU A 169 -7.19 9.93 -20.58
N GLN A 170 -7.29 8.93 -19.71
CA GLN A 170 -7.27 7.51 -20.06
C GLN A 170 -7.66 6.68 -18.83
N THR A 171 -8.35 5.55 -19.01
CA THR A 171 -8.45 4.55 -17.93
C THR A 171 -7.07 3.92 -17.66
N TYR A 172 -6.39 4.39 -16.63
CA TYR A 172 -5.10 3.85 -16.19
C TYR A 172 -5.31 2.58 -15.38
N VAL A 173 -6.24 2.63 -14.43
CA VAL A 173 -6.54 1.53 -13.51
C VAL A 173 -8.04 1.48 -13.27
N LYS A 174 -8.60 0.27 -13.23
CA LYS A 174 -9.99 0.02 -12.87
C LYS A 174 -10.09 -0.96 -11.70
N ASP A 175 -10.96 -0.65 -10.76
CA ASP A 175 -11.33 -1.47 -9.60
C ASP A 175 -10.13 -1.74 -8.66
N LEU A 176 -9.30 -0.74 -8.44
CA LEU A 176 -8.17 -0.83 -7.51
C LEU A 176 -8.68 -1.02 -6.07
N GLY A 177 -8.04 -1.93 -5.33
CA GLY A 177 -8.46 -2.33 -3.98
C GLY A 177 -9.44 -3.52 -3.96
N MET A 178 -9.70 -4.15 -5.11
CA MET A 178 -10.58 -5.31 -5.18
C MET A 178 -9.94 -6.54 -4.53
N VAL A 179 -10.74 -7.29 -3.75
CA VAL A 179 -10.33 -8.57 -3.16
C VAL A 179 -11.17 -9.69 -3.73
N ARG A 180 -10.51 -10.79 -4.11
CA ARG A 180 -11.16 -12.04 -4.51
C ARG A 180 -10.94 -13.09 -3.44
N TYR A 181 -12.01 -13.80 -3.12
CA TYR A 181 -11.99 -14.88 -2.16
C TYR A 181 -12.88 -16.02 -2.67
N ALA A 182 -12.40 -17.24 -2.53
CA ALA A 182 -13.13 -18.44 -2.89
C ALA A 182 -12.71 -19.58 -1.98
N GLY A 183 -13.58 -20.57 -1.82
CA GLY A 183 -13.31 -21.70 -0.95
C GLY A 183 -14.57 -22.34 -0.43
N PHE A 184 -14.49 -22.87 0.78
CA PHE A 184 -15.47 -23.77 1.36
C PHE A 184 -16.01 -23.21 2.67
N PRO A 185 -16.96 -22.27 2.62
CA PRO A 185 -17.44 -21.56 3.81
C PRO A 185 -18.17 -22.46 4.81
N GLY A 186 -18.72 -23.58 4.34
CA GLY A 186 -19.39 -24.59 5.17
C GLY A 186 -18.47 -25.74 5.62
N SER A 187 -17.14 -25.59 5.46
CA SER A 187 -16.21 -26.67 5.74
C SER A 187 -16.25 -27.13 7.20
N ARG A 188 -16.19 -28.44 7.35
CA ARG A 188 -16.05 -29.17 8.61
C ARG A 188 -14.71 -29.88 8.70
N TYR A 189 -13.71 -29.45 7.92
CA TYR A 189 -12.36 -30.02 7.91
C TYR A 189 -11.86 -30.32 9.33
N TRP A 190 -11.93 -29.33 10.21
CA TRP A 190 -11.49 -29.38 11.61
C TRP A 190 -12.27 -30.31 12.55
N SER A 191 -13.47 -30.76 12.16
CA SER A 191 -14.33 -31.62 12.99
C SER A 191 -14.64 -32.98 12.38
N GLY A 192 -14.41 -33.15 11.07
CA GLY A 192 -14.75 -34.38 10.34
C GLY A 192 -14.23 -34.46 8.90
N GLY A 193 -13.28 -33.60 8.49
CA GLY A 193 -12.55 -33.72 7.23
C GLY A 193 -13.34 -33.39 5.95
N SER A 194 -14.59 -32.92 6.03
CA SER A 194 -15.41 -32.59 4.85
C SER A 194 -15.34 -31.10 4.51
N LEU A 195 -15.06 -30.75 3.25
CA LEU A 195 -15.02 -29.37 2.78
C LEU A 195 -16.42 -28.77 2.52
N GLY A 196 -17.41 -29.57 2.11
CA GLY A 196 -18.74 -29.04 1.79
C GLY A 196 -18.78 -28.26 0.45
N PRO A 197 -19.77 -27.38 0.24
CA PRO A 197 -19.95 -26.66 -1.02
C PRO A 197 -18.90 -25.56 -1.23
N HIS A 198 -18.53 -25.34 -2.49
CA HIS A 198 -17.59 -24.29 -2.90
C HIS A 198 -18.32 -22.99 -3.25
N GLU A 199 -17.76 -21.86 -2.86
CA GLU A 199 -18.23 -20.52 -3.18
C GLU A 199 -17.06 -19.66 -3.67
N GLU A 200 -17.33 -18.76 -4.61
CA GLU A 200 -16.36 -17.82 -5.16
C GLU A 200 -16.99 -16.44 -5.34
N ARG A 201 -16.33 -15.40 -4.83
CA ARG A 201 -16.85 -14.02 -4.77
C ARG A 201 -15.75 -12.97 -4.87
N THR A 202 -16.15 -11.73 -5.10
CA THR A 202 -15.29 -10.54 -5.04
C THR A 202 -15.89 -9.45 -4.15
N THR A 203 -15.17 -8.33 -3.96
CA THR A 203 -15.70 -7.11 -3.31
C THR A 203 -16.64 -6.29 -4.20
N LEU A 204 -16.81 -6.65 -5.49
CA LEU A 204 -17.75 -5.97 -6.41
C LEU A 204 -19.20 -6.40 -6.23
N GLU A 205 -19.43 -7.49 -5.49
CA GLU A 205 -20.73 -8.12 -5.35
C GLU A 205 -21.02 -8.46 -3.89
N GLU A 206 -22.31 -8.51 -3.53
CA GLU A 206 -22.73 -9.19 -2.32
C GLU A 206 -22.21 -10.64 -2.38
N PRO A 207 -21.66 -11.19 -1.29
CA PRO A 207 -22.00 -10.94 0.11
C PRO A 207 -20.90 -10.23 0.92
N LEU A 208 -19.91 -9.59 0.28
CA LEU A 208 -18.91 -8.80 1.00
C LEU A 208 -19.39 -7.35 1.14
N ARG A 209 -20.14 -7.08 2.21
CA ARG A 209 -20.72 -5.74 2.44
C ARG A 209 -19.72 -4.78 3.07
N ILE A 210 -19.77 -3.52 2.64
CA ILE A 210 -19.08 -2.42 3.33
C ILE A 210 -19.74 -2.22 4.69
N VAL A 211 -18.96 -2.40 5.75
CA VAL A 211 -19.37 -2.13 7.14
C VAL A 211 -19.13 -0.66 7.47
N LYS A 212 -17.99 -0.12 7.01
CA LYS A 212 -17.58 1.26 7.22
C LYS A 212 -16.69 1.68 6.06
N GLY A 213 -16.82 2.91 5.60
CA GLY A 213 -15.99 3.42 4.52
C GLY A 213 -16.04 4.94 4.43
N ALA A 214 -14.91 5.55 4.06
CA ALA A 214 -14.81 6.99 3.90
C ALA A 214 -13.70 7.36 2.90
N VAL A 215 -13.84 8.54 2.31
CA VAL A 215 -12.72 9.28 1.70
C VAL A 215 -12.37 10.40 2.66
N LEU A 216 -11.13 10.41 3.15
CA LEU A 216 -10.68 11.40 4.13
C LEU A 216 -10.58 12.78 3.48
N LYS A 217 -11.10 13.81 4.15
CA LYS A 217 -11.28 15.15 3.56
C LYS A 217 -9.98 15.97 3.51
N LYS A 218 -9.19 15.97 4.58
CA LYS A 218 -7.90 16.69 4.64
C LYS A 218 -6.90 15.93 3.78
N SER A 219 -6.32 16.60 2.78
CA SER A 219 -5.49 15.96 1.76
C SER A 219 -4.29 16.82 1.30
N PRO A 220 -3.48 17.40 2.21
CA PRO A 220 -2.32 18.21 1.83
C PRO A 220 -1.15 17.41 1.23
N VAL A 221 -1.18 16.07 1.33
CA VAL A 221 -0.15 15.17 0.78
C VAL A 221 -0.76 14.13 -0.13
N ARG A 222 -1.86 13.50 0.29
CA ARG A 222 -2.51 12.40 -0.42
C ARG A 222 -4.02 12.41 -0.17
N ALA A 223 -4.77 11.88 -1.14
CA ALA A 223 -6.16 11.52 -0.92
C ALA A 223 -6.25 10.06 -0.46
N THR A 224 -6.98 9.82 0.63
CA THR A 224 -7.03 8.49 1.27
C THR A 224 -8.45 7.95 1.29
N VAL A 225 -8.62 6.74 0.76
CA VAL A 225 -9.87 5.97 0.76
C VAL A 225 -9.69 4.80 1.72
N VAL A 226 -10.60 4.67 2.68
CA VAL A 226 -10.58 3.58 3.66
C VAL A 226 -11.88 2.80 3.55
N GLN A 227 -11.79 1.48 3.47
CA GLN A 227 -12.94 0.57 3.37
C GLN A 227 -12.78 -0.64 4.27
N GLN A 228 -13.79 -0.91 5.09
CA GLN A 228 -13.88 -2.07 5.97
C GLN A 228 -15.05 -2.94 5.53
N TYR A 229 -14.76 -4.16 5.10
CA TYR A 229 -15.73 -5.13 4.61
C TYR A 229 -15.90 -6.31 5.58
N ALA A 230 -17.06 -6.94 5.52
CA ALA A 230 -17.33 -8.21 6.17
C ALA A 230 -18.05 -9.15 5.20
N SER A 231 -17.65 -10.44 5.20
CA SER A 231 -18.36 -11.46 4.43
C SER A 231 -19.54 -12.03 5.21
N ASP A 232 -20.69 -12.11 4.55
CA ASP A 232 -21.84 -12.88 5.05
C ASP A 232 -21.77 -14.36 4.64
N VAL A 233 -20.97 -14.71 3.62
CA VAL A 233 -20.80 -16.11 3.16
C VAL A 233 -19.61 -16.80 3.81
N PHE A 234 -18.52 -16.09 4.11
CA PHE A 234 -17.37 -16.62 4.86
C PHE A 234 -17.38 -16.01 6.27
N PRO A 235 -18.08 -16.62 7.25
CA PRO A 235 -18.24 -16.04 8.57
C PRO A 235 -16.87 -15.72 9.18
N GLY A 236 -16.73 -14.53 9.73
CA GLY A 236 -15.49 -14.09 10.37
C GLY A 236 -14.44 -13.52 9.42
N LEU A 237 -14.57 -13.60 8.09
CA LEU A 237 -13.71 -12.88 7.17
C LEU A 237 -13.99 -11.37 7.26
N ARG A 238 -12.96 -10.59 7.57
CA ARG A 238 -12.98 -9.12 7.63
C ARG A 238 -11.85 -8.59 6.76
N VAL A 239 -12.15 -7.64 5.90
CA VAL A 239 -11.16 -7.08 4.97
C VAL A 239 -11.09 -5.58 5.19
N ASN A 240 -9.91 -5.04 5.46
CA ASN A 240 -9.65 -3.60 5.47
C ASN A 240 -8.82 -3.27 4.22
N VAL A 241 -9.22 -2.22 3.51
CA VAL A 241 -8.50 -1.72 2.33
C VAL A 241 -8.28 -0.22 2.51
N VAL A 242 -7.02 0.19 2.44
CA VAL A 242 -6.59 1.59 2.43
C VAL A 242 -5.94 1.88 1.09
N VAL A 243 -6.52 2.81 0.33
CA VAL A 243 -5.95 3.31 -0.93
C VAL A 243 -5.51 4.75 -0.73
N ALA A 244 -4.20 5.00 -0.83
CA ALA A 244 -3.61 6.32 -0.62
C ALA A 244 -3.00 6.83 -1.92
N ILE A 245 -3.58 7.90 -2.48
CA ILE A 245 -3.27 8.44 -3.81
C ILE A 245 -2.44 9.71 -3.65
N TYR A 246 -1.22 9.71 -4.16
CA TYR A 246 -0.31 10.85 -4.12
C TYR A 246 -0.34 11.64 -5.44
N PRO A 247 -0.10 12.96 -5.42
CA PRO A 247 -0.12 13.80 -6.62
C PRO A 247 1.02 13.45 -7.60
N THR A 248 2.04 12.71 -7.15
CA THR A 248 3.16 12.21 -7.94
C THR A 248 2.76 11.11 -8.94
N GLY A 249 1.60 10.49 -8.76
CA GLY A 249 1.17 9.27 -9.47
C GLY A 249 1.41 7.99 -8.69
N ASP A 250 2.02 8.07 -7.49
CA ASP A 250 2.13 6.94 -6.58
C ASP A 250 0.79 6.64 -5.90
N ILE A 251 0.45 5.36 -5.78
CA ILE A 251 -0.75 4.89 -5.10
C ILE A 251 -0.38 3.69 -4.23
N ARG A 252 -0.50 3.83 -2.91
CA ARG A 252 -0.35 2.70 -1.99
C ARG A 252 -1.71 2.02 -1.80
N VAL A 253 -1.75 0.70 -1.91
CA VAL A 253 -2.93 -0.11 -1.63
C VAL A 253 -2.56 -1.12 -0.56
N HIS A 254 -2.95 -0.83 0.68
CA HIS A 254 -2.75 -1.71 1.81
C HIS A 254 -4.04 -2.47 2.11
N THR A 255 -4.00 -3.79 1.94
CA THR A 255 -5.13 -4.70 2.17
C THR A 255 -4.80 -5.66 3.30
N THR A 256 -5.67 -5.72 4.30
CA THR A 256 -5.57 -6.63 5.45
C THR A 256 -6.81 -7.51 5.50
N ALA A 257 -6.67 -8.82 5.37
CA ALA A 257 -7.75 -9.79 5.56
C ALA A 257 -7.55 -10.53 6.89
N LEU A 258 -8.37 -10.19 7.88
CA LEU A 258 -8.43 -10.86 9.18
C LEU A 258 -9.49 -11.95 9.18
N VAL A 259 -9.10 -13.14 9.63
CA VAL A 259 -9.96 -14.30 9.77
C VAL A 259 -10.36 -14.47 11.24
N LYS A 260 -11.66 -14.40 11.56
CA LYS A 260 -12.18 -14.57 12.94
C LYS A 260 -12.82 -15.93 13.21
N ALA A 261 -12.85 -16.82 12.24
CA ALA A 261 -13.39 -18.17 12.35
C ALA A 261 -12.61 -19.12 11.44
N TYR A 262 -12.65 -20.41 11.72
CA TYR A 262 -12.06 -21.41 10.83
C TYR A 262 -12.69 -21.33 9.44
N THR A 263 -11.85 -21.27 8.41
CA THR A 263 -12.30 -21.17 7.03
C THR A 263 -11.27 -21.75 6.08
N ASP A 264 -11.75 -22.35 4.98
CA ASP A 264 -10.87 -23.01 4.02
C ASP A 264 -10.98 -22.29 2.67
N PHE A 265 -9.90 -21.62 2.26
CA PHE A 265 -9.87 -20.87 1.00
C PHE A 265 -9.21 -21.68 -0.12
N THR A 266 -9.80 -21.65 -1.31
CA THR A 266 -9.11 -22.02 -2.55
C THR A 266 -8.48 -20.80 -3.22
N LYS A 267 -9.02 -19.61 -2.99
CA LYS A 267 -8.50 -18.34 -3.53
C LYS A 267 -8.58 -17.27 -2.46
N LEU A 268 -7.51 -16.50 -2.26
CA LEU A 268 -7.55 -15.29 -1.43
C LEU A 268 -6.45 -14.34 -1.90
N GLY A 269 -6.82 -13.12 -2.30
CA GLY A 269 -5.85 -12.11 -2.71
C GLY A 269 -6.44 -10.88 -3.39
N THR A 270 -5.56 -10.00 -3.85
CA THR A 270 -5.91 -8.74 -4.48
C THR A 270 -5.99 -8.87 -5.99
N ILE A 271 -6.89 -8.08 -6.60
CA ILE A 271 -7.08 -8.01 -8.04
C ILE A 271 -7.22 -6.57 -8.49
N VAL A 272 -6.75 -6.30 -9.70
CA VAL A 272 -7.06 -5.09 -10.47
C VAL A 272 -7.64 -5.51 -11.81
N ASN A 273 -8.89 -5.13 -12.07
CA ASN A 273 -9.66 -5.66 -13.20
C ASN A 273 -9.12 -5.24 -14.56
N ALA A 274 -8.58 -4.02 -14.64
CA ALA A 274 -8.01 -3.52 -15.88
C ALA A 274 -6.88 -2.55 -15.56
N VAL A 275 -5.75 -2.73 -16.24
CA VAL A 275 -4.61 -1.81 -16.19
C VAL A 275 -4.30 -1.38 -17.62
N MET A 276 -4.55 -0.11 -17.93
CA MET A 276 -4.39 0.47 -19.27
C MET A 276 -5.08 -0.32 -20.39
N ALA A 277 -6.18 -1.03 -20.10
CA ALA A 277 -6.83 -1.91 -21.06
C ALA A 277 -7.33 -1.20 -22.33
N ASP A 278 -7.60 0.12 -22.26
CA ASP A 278 -8.01 0.93 -23.40
C ASP A 278 -6.84 1.32 -24.33
N ALA A 279 -5.59 1.24 -23.85
CA ALA A 279 -4.40 1.51 -24.66
C ALA A 279 -4.01 0.26 -25.46
N LYS A 280 -4.44 0.22 -26.73
CA LYS A 280 -4.23 -0.94 -27.61
C LYS A 280 -2.76 -1.30 -27.88
N ASP A 281 -1.86 -0.34 -27.74
CA ASP A 281 -0.42 -0.52 -27.89
C ASP A 281 0.29 -0.84 -26.56
N ALA A 282 -0.44 -0.86 -25.44
CA ALA A 282 0.13 -1.17 -24.14
C ALA A 282 0.78 -2.56 -24.16
N ARG A 283 2.03 -2.61 -23.72
CA ARG A 283 2.78 -3.84 -23.55
C ARG A 283 2.87 -4.15 -22.06
N HIS A 284 2.54 -5.39 -21.72
CA HIS A 284 2.85 -5.97 -20.42
C HIS A 284 4.34 -6.27 -20.34
N VAL A 285 4.99 -5.81 -19.28
CA VAL A 285 6.44 -5.89 -19.08
C VAL A 285 6.72 -6.24 -17.63
N LEU A 286 7.66 -7.15 -17.40
CA LEU A 286 8.02 -7.57 -16.04
C LEU A 286 9.46 -8.07 -15.97
N ALA A 287 9.99 -8.08 -14.74
CA ALA A 287 11.20 -8.80 -14.42
C ALA A 287 11.00 -10.33 -14.66
N PRO A 288 12.06 -11.07 -15.03
CA PRO A 288 11.97 -12.52 -15.16
C PRO A 288 11.51 -13.19 -13.87
N PHE A 289 10.63 -14.18 -14.00
CA PHE A 289 10.18 -14.97 -12.86
C PHE A 289 11.33 -15.78 -12.27
N ARG A 290 11.46 -15.73 -10.94
CA ARG A 290 12.26 -16.66 -10.13
C ARG A 290 11.72 -18.08 -10.20
N TRP A 291 10.41 -18.24 -10.38
CA TRP A 291 9.73 -19.50 -10.62
C TRP A 291 8.54 -19.33 -11.57
N LEU A 292 8.47 -20.19 -12.58
CA LEU A 292 7.34 -20.30 -13.50
C LEU A 292 7.10 -21.78 -13.80
N ASP A 293 5.94 -22.29 -13.38
CA ASP A 293 5.64 -23.72 -13.36
C ASP A 293 5.99 -24.43 -14.68
N PHE A 294 5.35 -24.06 -15.78
CA PHE A 294 5.54 -24.72 -17.08
C PHE A 294 6.93 -24.51 -17.71
N ALA A 295 7.70 -23.49 -17.30
CA ALA A 295 9.07 -23.30 -17.81
C ALA A 295 10.06 -24.20 -17.06
N GLU A 296 10.01 -24.18 -15.73
CA GLU A 296 10.88 -25.02 -14.90
C GLU A 296 10.56 -26.51 -15.04
N GLU A 297 9.30 -26.86 -15.27
CA GLU A 297 8.89 -28.23 -15.64
C GLU A 297 9.71 -28.77 -16.80
N GLU A 298 9.93 -27.96 -17.81
CA GLU A 298 10.65 -28.38 -19.02
C GLU A 298 12.17 -28.28 -18.89
N GLY A 299 12.68 -28.00 -17.68
CA GLY A 299 14.10 -27.81 -17.40
C GLY A 299 14.67 -26.53 -18.00
N ARG A 300 13.83 -25.50 -18.18
CA ARG A 300 14.20 -24.22 -18.80
C ARG A 300 13.97 -23.07 -17.84
N SER A 301 14.68 -21.96 -18.05
CA SER A 301 14.41 -20.72 -17.32
C SER A 301 13.15 -20.03 -17.87
N SER A 302 12.53 -19.16 -17.05
CA SER A 302 11.43 -18.31 -17.51
C SER A 302 11.84 -17.44 -18.71
N VAL A 303 13.08 -16.95 -18.72
CA VAL A 303 13.65 -16.19 -19.84
C VAL A 303 13.71 -17.02 -21.11
N ASP A 304 14.19 -18.27 -21.05
CA ASP A 304 14.28 -19.12 -22.24
C ASP A 304 12.90 -19.43 -22.82
N TYR A 305 11.92 -19.73 -21.96
CA TYR A 305 10.54 -19.94 -22.36
C TYR A 305 9.96 -18.75 -23.13
N TYR A 306 10.12 -17.52 -22.61
CA TYR A 306 9.61 -16.33 -23.26
C TYR A 306 10.46 -15.90 -24.47
N ARG A 307 11.75 -16.22 -24.49
CA ARG A 307 12.65 -15.91 -25.62
C ARG A 307 12.25 -16.70 -26.87
N GLU A 308 11.92 -17.98 -26.72
CA GLU A 308 11.41 -18.81 -27.83
C GLU A 308 10.13 -18.24 -28.45
N LYS A 309 9.38 -17.44 -27.69
CA LYS A 309 8.14 -16.80 -28.12
C LYS A 309 8.33 -15.35 -28.57
N GLY A 310 9.57 -14.88 -28.68
CA GLY A 310 9.88 -13.51 -29.08
C GLY A 310 9.43 -12.44 -28.07
N ALA A 311 9.30 -12.81 -26.79
CA ALA A 311 8.78 -11.96 -25.73
C ALA A 311 9.86 -11.53 -24.73
N VAL A 312 11.14 -11.54 -25.12
CA VAL A 312 12.25 -11.04 -24.31
C VAL A 312 12.84 -9.78 -24.94
N VAL A 313 13.05 -8.77 -24.11
CA VAL A 313 13.81 -7.55 -24.46
C VAL A 313 15.02 -7.48 -23.55
N GLU A 314 16.14 -6.99 -24.06
CA GLU A 314 17.36 -6.80 -23.30
C GLU A 314 17.54 -5.31 -23.03
N VAL A 315 17.68 -4.91 -21.77
CA VAL A 315 17.96 -3.52 -21.37
C VAL A 315 19.17 -3.52 -20.46
N ASP A 316 20.21 -2.77 -20.84
CA ASP A 316 21.48 -2.67 -20.11
C ASP A 316 22.11 -4.05 -19.79
N GLY A 317 21.97 -5.00 -20.73
CA GLY A 317 22.48 -6.37 -20.62
C GLY A 317 21.68 -7.29 -19.70
N LYS A 318 20.46 -6.91 -19.31
CA LYS A 318 19.55 -7.72 -18.51
C LYS A 318 18.27 -8.06 -19.30
N PRO A 319 17.77 -9.31 -19.21
CA PRO A 319 16.54 -9.71 -19.87
C PRO A 319 15.30 -9.25 -19.09
N PHE A 320 14.28 -8.82 -19.83
CA PHE A 320 12.93 -8.55 -19.34
C PHE A 320 11.91 -9.23 -20.23
N ILE A 321 10.79 -9.66 -19.65
CA ILE A 321 9.68 -10.24 -20.41
C ILE A 321 8.78 -9.11 -20.87
N ALA A 322 8.48 -9.01 -22.16
CA ALA A 322 7.60 -7.99 -22.71
C ALA A 322 6.73 -8.51 -23.86
N PHE A 323 5.41 -8.36 -23.73
CA PHE A 323 4.43 -8.79 -24.74
C PHE A 323 3.20 -7.88 -24.75
N ALA A 324 2.39 -7.95 -25.81
CA ALA A 324 1.10 -7.24 -25.82
C ALA A 324 0.12 -8.00 -24.92
N ASP A 325 -0.49 -7.34 -23.93
CA ASP A 325 -1.34 -7.99 -22.92
C ASP A 325 -2.47 -8.83 -23.55
N ALA A 326 -3.26 -8.22 -24.44
CA ALA A 326 -4.36 -8.88 -25.16
C ALA A 326 -3.93 -10.01 -26.13
N ARG A 327 -2.63 -10.17 -26.40
CA ARG A 327 -2.07 -11.19 -27.31
C ARG A 327 -0.84 -11.86 -26.69
N GLY A 328 -0.81 -11.92 -25.36
CA GLY A 328 0.31 -12.45 -24.61
C GLY A 328 0.55 -13.91 -24.95
N PRO A 329 1.80 -14.40 -24.81
CA PRO A 329 2.09 -15.81 -24.83
C PRO A 329 1.20 -16.55 -23.84
N GLN A 330 0.31 -17.39 -24.35
CA GLN A 330 -0.57 -18.14 -23.50
C GLN A 330 0.22 -19.28 -22.83
N PRO A 331 -0.08 -19.57 -21.55
CA PRO A 331 0.40 -20.76 -20.90
C PRO A 331 -0.18 -21.96 -21.66
N PRO A 332 0.35 -23.15 -21.41
CA PRO A 332 -0.17 -24.33 -22.07
C PRO A 332 -1.61 -24.71 -21.66
N PHE A 333 -2.16 -24.08 -20.61
CA PHE A 333 -3.48 -24.36 -20.05
C PHE A 333 -4.14 -23.07 -19.53
N TRP A 334 -5.47 -22.97 -19.61
CA TRP A 334 -6.32 -21.96 -18.96
C TRP A 334 -6.18 -20.48 -19.41
N GLY A 335 -5.45 -20.17 -20.48
CA GLY A 335 -5.59 -18.87 -21.16
C GLY A 335 -5.13 -17.62 -20.39
N ALA A 336 -4.36 -17.80 -19.30
CA ALA A 336 -3.79 -16.71 -18.51
C ALA A 336 -2.29 -16.53 -18.83
N SER A 337 -1.87 -15.43 -19.47
CA SER A 337 -0.47 -15.16 -19.91
C SER A 337 0.65 -15.62 -18.95
N TYR A 338 0.40 -15.58 -17.64
CA TYR A 338 1.07 -16.43 -16.66
C TYR A 338 0.13 -16.79 -15.50
N ILE A 339 0.39 -17.96 -14.91
CA ILE A 339 -0.23 -18.50 -13.70
C ILE A 339 0.77 -19.46 -13.06
N PHE A 340 0.67 -19.70 -11.74
CA PHE A 340 1.68 -20.46 -10.98
C PHE A 340 3.08 -19.90 -11.23
N ALA A 341 3.19 -18.60 -10.95
CA ALA A 341 4.39 -17.82 -11.13
C ALA A 341 4.69 -17.10 -9.82
N SER A 342 5.97 -16.98 -9.50
CA SER A 342 6.42 -16.19 -8.35
C SER A 342 6.01 -14.72 -8.51
N VAL A 343 5.72 -14.07 -7.39
CA VAL A 343 5.60 -12.61 -7.35
C VAL A 343 6.98 -12.01 -7.55
N GLU A 344 7.13 -11.04 -8.45
CA GLU A 344 8.41 -10.34 -8.64
C GLU A 344 8.34 -8.90 -8.14
N LYS A 345 9.47 -8.20 -8.20
CA LYS A 345 9.60 -6.83 -7.70
C LYS A 345 8.66 -5.82 -8.37
N TRP A 346 8.37 -6.00 -9.66
CA TRP A 346 7.42 -5.15 -10.37
C TRP A 346 6.94 -5.79 -11.68
N ARG A 347 5.74 -5.40 -12.10
CA ARG A 347 5.16 -5.60 -13.43
C ARG A 347 4.52 -4.30 -13.89
N THR A 348 4.44 -4.07 -15.20
CA THR A 348 3.89 -2.83 -15.76
C THR A 348 3.15 -3.06 -17.06
N ASN A 349 2.17 -2.21 -17.34
CA ASN A 349 1.67 -1.98 -18.69
C ASN A 349 2.19 -0.62 -19.17
N TYR A 350 2.83 -0.57 -20.34
CA TYR A 350 3.39 0.66 -20.92
C TYR A 350 2.92 0.88 -22.36
N SER A 351 2.40 2.07 -22.65
CA SER A 351 2.01 2.52 -23.99
C SER A 351 3.08 3.45 -24.56
N ALA A 352 3.68 3.06 -25.67
CA ALA A 352 4.66 3.89 -26.38
C ALA A 352 3.99 5.07 -27.08
N GLN A 353 2.73 4.91 -27.50
CA GLN A 353 1.96 5.96 -28.17
C GLN A 353 1.65 7.13 -27.24
N SER A 354 1.24 6.86 -26.00
CA SER A 354 0.97 7.93 -25.02
C SER A 354 2.21 8.30 -24.20
N GLY A 355 3.25 7.45 -24.17
CA GLY A 355 4.40 7.61 -23.30
C GLY A 355 4.06 7.40 -21.82
N MET A 356 2.93 6.76 -21.52
CA MET A 356 2.44 6.52 -20.17
C MET A 356 2.57 5.05 -19.79
N GLY A 357 2.72 4.79 -18.50
CA GLY A 357 2.64 3.44 -17.95
C GLY A 357 1.99 3.40 -16.58
N VAL A 358 1.55 2.20 -16.21
CA VAL A 358 1.10 1.86 -14.86
C VAL A 358 1.86 0.63 -14.42
N ALA A 359 2.55 0.71 -13.30
CA ALA A 359 3.22 -0.43 -12.69
C ALA A 359 2.55 -0.86 -11.39
N GLU A 360 2.66 -2.15 -11.06
CA GLU A 360 2.51 -2.69 -9.71
C GLU A 360 3.93 -3.03 -9.23
N ILE A 361 4.30 -2.51 -8.06
CA ILE A 361 5.58 -2.69 -7.39
C ILE A 361 5.32 -3.42 -6.08
N VAL A 362 6.07 -4.49 -5.87
CA VAL A 362 6.06 -5.29 -4.64
C VAL A 362 7.40 -5.09 -3.97
N VAL A 363 7.40 -4.33 -2.87
CA VAL A 363 8.62 -3.91 -2.15
C VAL A 363 9.40 -5.12 -1.62
N ASN A 364 8.68 -6.10 -1.05
CA ASN A 364 9.25 -7.32 -0.49
C ASN A 364 8.60 -8.54 -1.13
N PRO A 365 9.05 -8.97 -2.33
CA PRO A 365 8.50 -10.16 -2.96
C PRO A 365 8.70 -11.39 -2.07
N PRO A 366 7.67 -12.23 -1.87
CA PRO A 366 7.77 -13.41 -1.02
C PRO A 366 8.86 -14.38 -1.51
N PRO A 367 9.44 -15.19 -0.60
CA PRO A 367 10.34 -16.27 -1.00
C PRO A 367 9.60 -17.33 -1.82
N VAL A 368 10.33 -17.99 -2.71
CA VAL A 368 9.82 -19.13 -3.47
C VAL A 368 10.22 -20.40 -2.71
N ALA A 369 9.25 -21.27 -2.43
CA ALA A 369 9.51 -22.55 -1.79
C ALA A 369 10.40 -23.46 -2.66
N GLU A 370 11.10 -24.41 -2.05
CA GLU A 370 11.99 -25.32 -2.77
C GLU A 370 11.21 -26.43 -3.49
N ASP A 371 10.16 -26.96 -2.87
CA ASP A 371 9.36 -28.05 -3.42
C ASP A 371 8.13 -27.54 -4.18
N LEU A 372 7.65 -28.34 -5.14
CA LEU A 372 6.53 -27.99 -6.02
C LEU A 372 5.23 -27.70 -5.25
N ALA A 373 4.92 -28.48 -4.21
CA ALA A 373 3.70 -28.27 -3.46
C ALA A 373 3.77 -26.92 -2.73
N GLY A 374 4.90 -26.61 -2.09
CA GLY A 374 5.17 -25.31 -1.50
C GLY A 374 5.06 -24.16 -2.50
N LYS A 375 5.60 -24.32 -3.72
CA LYS A 375 5.54 -23.30 -4.78
C LYS A 375 4.11 -23.01 -5.23
N ILE A 376 3.30 -24.04 -5.45
CA ILE A 376 1.87 -23.92 -5.79
C ILE A 376 1.08 -23.33 -4.61
N LYS A 377 1.43 -23.70 -3.37
CA LYS A 377 0.80 -23.14 -2.16
C LYS A 377 1.21 -21.68 -1.93
N GLY A 378 2.33 -21.21 -2.47
CA GLY A 378 2.80 -19.84 -2.29
C GLY A 378 1.82 -18.77 -2.81
N LEU A 379 2.07 -17.53 -2.39
CA LEU A 379 1.46 -16.36 -3.04
C LEU A 379 2.06 -16.22 -4.45
N GLY A 380 1.21 -16.06 -5.45
CA GLY A 380 1.64 -16.01 -6.84
C GLY A 380 1.04 -14.84 -7.62
N TRP A 381 1.68 -14.54 -8.74
CA TRP A 381 1.14 -13.64 -9.75
C TRP A 381 0.34 -14.40 -10.80
N GLN A 382 -0.76 -13.78 -11.23
CA GLN A 382 -1.53 -14.24 -12.38
C GLN A 382 -1.87 -13.05 -13.29
N LEU A 383 -1.95 -13.32 -14.59
CA LEU A 383 -2.43 -12.40 -15.60
C LEU A 383 -3.45 -13.09 -16.50
N GLU A 384 -4.72 -12.83 -16.24
CA GLU A 384 -5.86 -13.38 -16.97
C GLU A 384 -6.80 -12.21 -17.29
N SER A 385 -6.34 -11.27 -18.13
CA SER A 385 -6.88 -9.90 -18.33
C SER A 385 -6.85 -8.97 -17.12
N GLU A 386 -6.83 -9.54 -15.92
CA GLU A 386 -6.72 -8.87 -14.63
C GLU A 386 -5.33 -9.12 -14.04
N TRP A 387 -4.82 -8.14 -13.30
CA TRP A 387 -3.64 -8.31 -12.48
C TRP A 387 -4.04 -8.91 -11.15
N ARG A 388 -3.51 -10.10 -10.82
CA ARG A 388 -3.80 -10.77 -9.55
C ARG A 388 -2.54 -11.04 -8.76
N THR A 389 -2.63 -10.84 -7.44
CA THR A 389 -1.61 -11.24 -6.45
C THR A 389 -2.34 -12.08 -5.41
N ILE A 390 -2.25 -13.41 -5.54
CA ILE A 390 -3.28 -14.29 -4.98
C ILE A 390 -2.72 -15.63 -4.53
N TYR A 391 -3.21 -16.12 -3.39
CA TYR A 391 -3.11 -17.54 -3.05
C TYR A 391 -4.09 -18.30 -3.92
N PHE A 392 -3.59 -19.14 -4.82
CA PHE A 392 -4.44 -19.90 -5.75
C PHE A 392 -4.20 -21.40 -5.57
N ARG A 393 -5.06 -22.03 -4.79
CA ARG A 393 -4.90 -23.41 -4.31
C ARG A 393 -5.70 -24.43 -5.14
N TRP A 394 -5.82 -24.18 -6.44
CA TRP A 394 -6.49 -25.09 -7.36
C TRP A 394 -5.47 -25.81 -8.24
N VAL A 395 -5.11 -27.04 -7.90
CA VAL A 395 -4.18 -27.83 -8.72
C VAL A 395 -4.92 -28.41 -9.92
N ALA A 396 -4.57 -27.92 -11.10
CA ALA A 396 -5.05 -28.47 -12.36
C ALA A 396 -4.63 -29.95 -12.47
N THR A 397 -5.53 -30.82 -12.93
CA THR A 397 -5.10 -32.18 -13.33
C THR A 397 -4.14 -32.09 -14.52
N GLU A 398 -4.27 -31.04 -15.34
CA GLU A 398 -3.43 -30.71 -16.48
C GLU A 398 -1.96 -30.46 -16.09
N ILE A 399 -1.69 -29.86 -14.93
CA ILE A 399 -0.31 -29.66 -14.41
C ILE A 399 0.32 -31.02 -14.13
N VAL A 400 -0.43 -31.91 -13.46
CA VAL A 400 0.02 -33.27 -13.16
C VAL A 400 0.26 -34.05 -14.44
N GLN A 401 -0.70 -34.03 -15.37
CA GLN A 401 -0.62 -34.79 -16.62
C GLN A 401 0.54 -34.32 -17.51
N ARG A 402 0.72 -33.00 -17.68
CA ARG A 402 1.81 -32.44 -18.49
C ARG A 402 3.18 -32.89 -17.99
N ARG A 403 3.38 -32.85 -16.67
CA ARG A 403 4.62 -33.33 -16.05
C ARG A 403 4.83 -34.83 -16.30
N LEU A 404 3.79 -35.65 -16.14
CA LEU A 404 3.87 -37.08 -16.42
C LEU A 404 4.23 -37.37 -17.89
N ASP A 405 3.63 -36.63 -18.83
CA ASP A 405 3.91 -36.75 -20.27
C ASP A 405 5.37 -36.39 -20.62
N HIS A 406 6.00 -35.53 -19.80
CA HIS A 406 7.40 -35.15 -19.91
C HIS A 406 8.34 -36.05 -19.07
N GLY A 407 7.84 -37.15 -18.51
CA GLY A 407 8.63 -38.09 -17.72
C GLY A 407 9.01 -37.59 -16.32
N ILE A 408 8.34 -36.55 -15.83
CA ILE A 408 8.60 -35.94 -14.52
C ILE A 408 7.70 -36.60 -13.49
N GLN A 409 8.29 -37.23 -12.47
CA GLN A 409 7.53 -37.81 -11.38
C GLN A 409 6.85 -36.71 -10.56
N VAL A 410 5.53 -36.76 -10.47
CA VAL A 410 4.72 -35.80 -9.70
C VAL A 410 4.20 -36.47 -8.44
N LYS A 411 4.50 -35.88 -7.27
CA LYS A 411 3.91 -36.27 -5.99
C LYS A 411 2.84 -35.26 -5.56
N LEU A 412 1.93 -34.94 -6.49
CA LEU A 412 0.77 -34.09 -6.25
C LEU A 412 -0.48 -34.96 -6.37
N GLU A 413 -1.37 -34.85 -5.39
CA GLU A 413 -2.70 -35.43 -5.45
C GLU A 413 -3.67 -34.34 -5.92
N PRO A 414 -4.15 -34.33 -7.17
CA PRO A 414 -4.92 -33.21 -7.72
C PRO A 414 -6.33 -33.08 -7.11
N ASP A 415 -6.85 -34.12 -6.44
CA ASP A 415 -8.09 -34.03 -5.70
C ASP A 415 -7.95 -33.04 -4.52
N MET A 416 -8.81 -32.03 -4.47
CA MET A 416 -8.77 -30.94 -3.47
C MET A 416 -8.78 -31.45 -2.03
N ALA A 417 -9.57 -32.49 -1.74
CA ALA A 417 -9.76 -33.01 -0.40
C ALA A 417 -8.66 -34.01 -0.02
N LYS A 418 -8.26 -34.89 -0.95
CA LYS A 418 -7.18 -35.88 -0.69
C LYS A 418 -5.80 -35.22 -0.65
N GLY A 419 -5.59 -34.19 -1.45
CA GLY A 419 -4.32 -33.47 -1.55
C GLY A 419 -4.13 -32.36 -0.52
N ASP A 420 -5.16 -32.07 0.30
CA ASP A 420 -5.11 -31.05 1.36
C ASP A 420 -4.59 -29.70 0.82
N TRP A 421 -5.25 -29.26 -0.25
CA TRP A 421 -4.90 -28.04 -0.97
C TRP A 421 -5.43 -26.75 -0.37
N PRO A 422 -6.65 -26.72 0.21
CA PRO A 422 -7.20 -25.48 0.73
C PRO A 422 -6.22 -24.78 1.69
N LEU A 423 -6.25 -23.46 1.64
CA LEU A 423 -5.65 -22.62 2.66
C LEU A 423 -6.54 -22.67 3.89
N HIS A 424 -6.17 -23.56 4.82
CA HIS A 424 -6.81 -23.76 6.11
C HIS A 424 -6.49 -22.59 7.04
N ALA A 425 -7.38 -21.61 7.12
CA ALA A 425 -7.17 -20.42 7.94
C ALA A 425 -7.82 -20.56 9.31
N GLU A 426 -7.07 -20.18 10.34
CA GLU A 426 -7.48 -20.25 11.74
C GLU A 426 -7.93 -18.89 12.30
N PRO A 427 -8.74 -18.85 13.37
CA PRO A 427 -9.10 -17.59 14.02
C PRO A 427 -7.87 -16.81 14.50
N GLY A 428 -7.76 -15.55 14.07
CA GLY A 428 -6.65 -14.66 14.38
C GLY A 428 -5.62 -14.55 13.26
N GLU A 429 -5.69 -15.40 12.22
CA GLU A 429 -4.81 -15.25 11.06
C GLU A 429 -5.09 -13.97 10.28
N VAL A 430 -4.01 -13.36 9.80
CA VAL A 430 -4.03 -12.12 9.02
C VAL A 430 -3.25 -12.32 7.74
N PHE A 431 -3.88 -12.01 6.61
CA PHE A 431 -3.23 -11.95 5.31
C PHE A 431 -3.10 -10.49 4.89
N GLU A 432 -1.88 -10.07 4.54
CA GLU A 432 -1.59 -8.69 4.22
C GLU A 432 -0.98 -8.56 2.82
N TRP A 433 -1.42 -7.55 2.09
CA TRP A 433 -0.85 -7.11 0.83
C TRP A 433 -0.62 -5.61 0.89
N ASP A 434 0.64 -5.20 0.79
CA ASP A 434 1.03 -3.79 0.65
C ASP A 434 1.61 -3.60 -0.75
N ASN A 435 0.73 -3.27 -1.68
CA ASN A 435 1.08 -3.11 -3.08
C ASN A 435 1.19 -1.63 -3.42
N TRP A 436 2.22 -1.27 -4.17
CA TRP A 436 2.36 0.06 -4.73
C TRP A 436 1.99 0.04 -6.20
N TYR A 437 1.09 0.92 -6.60
CA TYR A 437 0.81 1.19 -8.00
C TYR A 437 1.42 2.53 -8.36
N ASN A 438 2.05 2.61 -9.53
CA ASN A 438 2.67 3.85 -9.96
C ASN A 438 2.26 4.20 -11.39
N LEU A 439 1.72 5.41 -11.55
CA LEU A 439 1.51 6.04 -12.84
C LEU A 439 2.75 6.84 -13.21
N TYR A 440 3.31 6.56 -14.39
CA TYR A 440 4.56 7.19 -14.83
C TYR A 440 4.55 7.60 -16.30
N GLN A 441 5.51 8.48 -16.62
CA GLN A 441 5.82 8.90 -17.98
C GLN A 441 7.20 8.37 -18.36
N ALA A 442 7.33 7.82 -19.57
CA ALA A 442 8.60 7.38 -20.12
C ALA A 442 8.62 7.55 -21.64
N GLN A 443 9.78 7.91 -22.20
CA GLN A 443 9.96 8.17 -23.62
C GLN A 443 9.81 6.92 -24.49
N ASP A 444 10.28 5.79 -23.98
CA ASP A 444 10.23 4.48 -24.61
C ASP A 444 10.23 3.37 -23.55
N LEU A 445 10.11 2.13 -24.03
CA LEU A 445 10.08 0.93 -23.18
C LEU A 445 11.37 0.75 -22.36
N GLU A 446 12.54 1.03 -22.93
CA GLU A 446 13.80 0.88 -22.19
C GLU A 446 13.91 1.89 -21.04
N SER A 447 13.50 3.14 -21.29
CA SER A 447 13.45 4.21 -20.30
C SER A 447 12.44 3.88 -19.20
N ALA A 448 11.29 3.28 -19.55
CA ALA A 448 10.32 2.80 -18.58
C ALA A 448 10.94 1.74 -17.64
N ILE A 449 11.63 0.75 -18.21
CA ILE A 449 12.31 -0.31 -17.45
C ILE A 449 13.38 0.29 -16.53
N ARG A 450 14.27 1.14 -17.04
CA ARG A 450 15.32 1.80 -16.23
C ARG A 450 14.73 2.62 -15.09
N TRP A 451 13.60 3.28 -15.33
CA TRP A 451 12.91 4.07 -14.33
C TRP A 451 12.31 3.18 -13.23
N LEU A 452 11.61 2.10 -13.59
CA LEU A 452 11.04 1.13 -12.64
C LEU A 452 12.10 0.42 -11.80
N GLU A 453 13.23 0.05 -12.40
CA GLU A 453 14.37 -0.54 -11.68
C GLU A 453 14.89 0.38 -10.55
N LYS A 454 14.86 1.70 -10.76
CA LYS A 454 15.30 2.67 -9.75
C LYS A 454 14.22 2.97 -8.73
N HIS A 455 13.02 3.29 -9.22
CA HIS A 455 11.94 3.77 -8.36
C HIS A 455 11.37 2.67 -7.45
N SER A 456 11.32 1.41 -7.92
CA SER A 456 10.90 0.29 -7.06
C SER A 456 11.78 0.10 -5.83
N ALA A 457 13.04 0.53 -5.86
CA ALA A 457 13.95 0.46 -4.71
C ALA A 457 13.79 1.63 -3.72
N GLU A 458 12.96 2.64 -4.04
CA GLU A 458 12.71 3.82 -3.21
C GLU A 458 11.48 3.64 -2.32
N LEU A 459 10.57 2.76 -2.73
CA LEU A 459 9.31 2.50 -2.04
C LEU A 459 9.50 1.41 -0.97
N GLY A 460 8.75 1.53 0.13
CA GLY A 460 8.75 0.52 1.17
C GLY A 460 8.55 1.05 2.58
N PRO A 461 8.53 0.15 3.57
CA PRO A 461 8.49 0.55 4.96
C PRO A 461 9.77 1.33 5.29
N VAL A 462 9.60 2.48 5.92
CA VAL A 462 10.69 3.28 6.45
C VAL A 462 10.90 2.96 7.92
N THR A 463 12.12 3.10 8.41
CA THR A 463 12.41 2.96 9.85
C THR A 463 12.46 4.33 10.50
N VAL A 464 11.74 4.49 11.61
CA VAL A 464 11.82 5.64 12.50
C VAL A 464 12.90 5.38 13.56
N VAL A 465 13.89 6.28 13.65
CA VAL A 465 14.99 6.14 14.61
C VAL A 465 15.09 7.41 15.47
N PRO A 466 15.16 7.31 16.81
CA PRO A 466 15.38 8.47 17.68
C PRO A 466 16.65 9.24 17.30
N VAL A 467 16.55 10.56 17.22
CA VAL A 467 17.72 11.45 17.18
C VAL A 467 18.26 11.53 18.61
N LYS A 468 19.49 11.08 18.81
CA LYS A 468 20.17 11.12 20.11
C LYS A 468 20.74 12.48 20.44
#